data_AF-A0A2N1DG27-F1
#
_entry.id   AF-A0A2N1DG27-F1
#
_cell.length_a   1.000
_cell.length_b   1.000
_cell.length_c   1.000
_cell.angle_alpha   90.00
_cell.angle_beta   90.00
_cell.angle_gamma   90.00
#
_symmetry.space_group_name_H-M   'P 1'
#
loop_
_entity.id
_entity.type
_entity.pdbx_description
1 polymer ?
#
loop_
_entity_poly.entity_id
_entity_poly.type
_entity_poly.pdbx_seq_one_letter_code
_entity_poly.pdbx_strand_id
1 'polypeptide(L)'
;MFVLFVLGLSTSVLSIQAEEKTTYDPITGFVIGENYEIVRAHCTACHSAKLVTQNRMTRDNWLETIRWMQKSQGLWPLGAQEQQILDYLETHYSPIAVSRRSPIPSHLLPVLK
;
A
#
# COMPACT_ATOMS: atom_id res chain seq x y z
N MET A 1 38.72 46.29 26.60
CA MET A 1 39.04 44.86 26.44
C MET A 1 38.16 44.07 27.39
N PHE A 2 37.00 43.58 26.94
CA PHE A 2 36.30 42.41 27.50
C PHE A 2 35.18 42.07 26.50
N VAL A 3 35.50 41.14 25.60
CA VAL A 3 34.57 40.59 24.61
C VAL A 3 33.65 39.65 25.36
N LEU A 4 32.39 40.04 25.56
CA LEU A 4 31.35 39.14 26.07
C LEU A 4 30.92 38.21 24.91
N PHE A 5 31.63 37.08 24.79
CA PHE A 5 31.19 35.95 23.97
C PHE A 5 29.93 35.35 24.62
N VAL A 6 28.77 35.65 24.04
CA VAL A 6 27.54 34.90 24.31
C VAL A 6 27.73 33.52 23.70
N LEU A 7 28.02 32.53 24.56
CA LEU A 7 28.07 31.11 24.22
C LEU A 7 26.69 30.68 23.71
N GLY A 8 26.52 30.67 22.39
CA GLY A 8 25.37 30.07 21.73
C GLY A 8 25.35 28.57 22.02
N LEU A 9 24.42 28.13 22.87
CA LEU A 9 24.06 26.72 22.97
C LEU A 9 23.39 26.32 21.65
N SER A 10 24.19 25.79 20.73
CA SER A 10 23.70 25.09 19.55
C SER A 10 23.07 23.79 20.02
N THR A 11 21.77 23.80 20.31
CA THR A 11 21.00 22.58 20.56
C THR A 11 20.89 21.83 19.25
N SER A 12 21.78 20.88 19.04
CA SER A 12 21.66 19.87 17.98
C SER A 12 20.34 19.14 18.18
N VAL A 13 19.33 19.49 17.37
CA VAL A 13 18.10 18.71 17.25
C VAL A 13 18.51 17.35 16.68
N LEU A 14 18.57 16.34 17.56
CA LEU A 14 18.67 14.95 17.15
C LEU A 14 17.37 14.62 16.43
N SER A 15 17.40 14.57 15.10
CA SER A 15 16.28 14.07 14.31
C SER A 15 16.11 12.59 14.63
N ILE A 16 15.20 12.27 15.56
CA ILE A 16 14.67 10.91 15.71
C ILE A 16 13.90 10.61 14.43
N GLN A 17 14.55 9.89 13.52
CA GLN A 17 13.87 9.22 12.42
C GLN A 17 13.06 8.08 13.06
N ALA A 18 11.77 8.29 13.28
CA ALA A 18 10.87 7.20 13.62
C ALA A 18 10.73 6.30 12.39
N GLU A 19 11.31 5.11 12.45
CA GLU A 19 11.10 4.07 11.44
C GLU A 19 9.65 3.57 11.58
N GLU A 20 8.76 4.01 10.69
CA GLU A 20 7.36 3.58 10.67
C GLU A 20 7.29 2.12 10.25
N LYS A 21 7.31 1.21 11.23
CA LYS A 21 7.08 -0.20 10.99
C LYS A 21 5.63 -0.42 10.55
N THR A 22 5.43 -0.71 9.26
CA THR A 22 4.12 -1.08 8.71
C THR A 22 3.54 -2.26 9.48
N THR A 23 2.35 -2.07 10.05
CA THR A 23 1.64 -3.11 10.79
C THR A 23 0.60 -3.75 9.87
N TYR A 24 0.49 -5.09 9.92
CA TYR A 24 -0.44 -5.85 9.10
C TYR A 24 -1.49 -6.53 9.98
N ASP A 25 -2.73 -6.58 9.50
CA ASP A 25 -3.79 -7.36 10.12
C ASP A 25 -3.51 -8.86 9.95
N PRO A 26 -3.43 -9.64 11.05
CA PRO A 26 -3.02 -11.04 10.97
C PRO A 26 -4.02 -11.94 10.23
N ILE A 27 -5.28 -11.51 10.06
CA ILE A 27 -6.32 -12.30 9.40
C ILE A 27 -6.38 -11.99 7.90
N THR A 28 -6.43 -10.71 7.53
CA THR A 28 -6.61 -10.28 6.14
C THR A 28 -5.29 -10.01 5.42
N GLY A 29 -4.21 -9.74 6.15
CA GLY A 29 -2.94 -9.29 5.58
C GLY A 29 -2.97 -7.87 5.03
N PHE A 30 -4.03 -7.11 5.30
CA PHE A 30 -4.10 -5.69 4.95
C PHE A 30 -3.14 -4.87 5.83
N VAL A 31 -2.58 -3.80 5.28
CA VAL A 31 -1.86 -2.80 6.08
C VAL A 31 -2.87 -2.10 7.00
N ILE A 32 -2.60 -2.07 8.30
CA ILE A 32 -3.41 -1.32 9.26
C ILE A 32 -3.00 0.16 9.15
N GLY A 33 -3.95 1.01 8.78
CA GLY A 33 -3.74 2.43 8.54
C GLY A 33 -5.04 3.19 8.36
N GLU A 34 -4.96 4.44 7.89
CA GLU A 34 -6.15 5.24 7.57
C GLU A 34 -7.02 4.53 6.53
N ASN A 35 -8.35 4.59 6.65
CA ASN A 35 -9.33 3.95 5.75
C ASN A 35 -9.28 2.40 5.66
N TYR A 36 -8.36 1.72 6.38
CA TYR A 36 -8.26 0.25 6.42
C TYR A 36 -9.60 -0.44 6.72
N GLU A 37 -10.33 0.04 7.72
CA GLU A 37 -11.57 -0.58 8.17
C GLU A 37 -12.66 -0.59 7.09
N ILE A 38 -12.74 0.50 6.32
CA ILE A 38 -13.67 0.65 5.20
C ILE A 38 -13.31 -0.35 4.08
N VAL A 39 -12.03 -0.44 3.75
CA VAL A 39 -11.54 -1.38 2.73
C VAL A 39 -11.74 -2.83 3.18
N ARG A 40 -11.45 -3.15 4.44
CA ARG A 40 -11.70 -4.47 5.02
C ARG A 40 -13.18 -4.84 4.87
N ALA A 41 -14.09 -3.96 5.28
CA ALA A 41 -15.52 -4.23 5.23
C ALA A 41 -16.03 -4.49 3.80
N HIS A 42 -15.58 -3.70 2.82
CA HIS A 42 -16.09 -3.78 1.45
C HIS A 42 -15.37 -4.81 0.58
N CYS A 43 -14.05 -4.94 0.71
CA CYS A 43 -13.23 -5.75 -0.20
C CYS A 43 -13.05 -7.21 0.25
N THR A 44 -13.55 -7.60 1.43
CA THR A 44 -13.55 -8.99 1.90
C THR A 44 -14.94 -9.61 1.99
N ALA A 45 -15.98 -8.90 1.56
CA ALA A 45 -17.35 -9.39 1.69
C ALA A 45 -17.69 -10.56 0.75
N CYS A 46 -16.99 -10.67 -0.39
CA CYS A 46 -17.28 -11.67 -1.43
C CYS A 46 -16.15 -12.69 -1.63
N HIS A 47 -14.90 -12.33 -1.33
CA HIS A 47 -13.72 -13.17 -1.52
C HIS A 47 -12.64 -12.85 -0.50
N SER A 48 -11.59 -13.68 -0.45
CA SER A 48 -10.44 -13.45 0.44
C SER A 48 -9.74 -12.11 0.14
N ALA A 49 -9.27 -11.45 1.21
CA ALA A 49 -8.39 -10.28 1.14
C ALA A 49 -7.11 -10.53 0.34
N LYS A 50 -6.66 -11.79 0.23
CA LYS A 50 -5.47 -12.17 -0.54
C LYS A 50 -5.54 -11.72 -2.00
N LEU A 51 -6.74 -11.71 -2.58
CA LEU A 51 -6.93 -11.25 -3.97
C LEU A 51 -6.61 -9.76 -4.11
N VAL A 52 -6.86 -8.96 -3.09
CA VAL A 52 -6.50 -7.54 -3.09
C VAL A 52 -5.02 -7.37 -2.77
N THR A 53 -4.54 -8.00 -1.70
CA THR A 53 -3.17 -7.78 -1.19
C THR A 53 -2.06 -8.35 -2.09
N GLN A 54 -2.37 -9.26 -3.01
CA GLN A 54 -1.40 -9.75 -4.01
C GLN A 54 -1.28 -8.85 -5.25
N ASN A 55 -2.23 -7.92 -5.44
CA ASN A 55 -2.25 -7.04 -6.60
C ASN A 55 -1.56 -5.71 -6.30
N ARG A 56 -0.97 -5.10 -7.34
CA ARG A 56 -0.37 -3.76 -7.29
C ARG A 56 -0.79 -3.00 -8.54
N MET A 57 -1.58 -1.95 -8.35
CA MET A 57 -2.26 -1.25 -9.45
C MET A 57 -2.26 0.26 -9.19
N THR A 58 -2.25 1.05 -10.27
CA THR A 58 -2.49 2.50 -10.16
C THR A 58 -3.89 2.76 -9.64
N ARG A 59 -4.14 3.99 -9.15
CA ARG A 59 -5.48 4.41 -8.73
C ARG A 59 -6.54 4.17 -9.81
N ASP A 60 -6.23 4.54 -11.06
CA ASP A 60 -7.14 4.37 -12.19
C ASP A 60 -7.47 2.89 -12.43
N ASN A 61 -6.48 2.01 -12.36
CA ASN A 61 -6.69 0.57 -12.53
C ASN A 61 -7.49 -0.03 -11.35
N TRP A 62 -7.32 0.48 -10.13
CA TRP A 62 -8.17 0.10 -8.99
C TRP A 62 -9.61 0.55 -9.19
N LEU A 63 -9.82 1.77 -9.67
CA LEU A 63 -11.13 2.30 -10.02
C LEU A 63 -11.80 1.45 -11.11
N GLU A 64 -11.09 1.13 -12.19
CA GLU A 64 -11.58 0.24 -13.24
C GLU A 64 -11.97 -1.14 -12.69
N THR A 65 -11.16 -1.68 -11.78
CA THR A 65 -11.45 -2.96 -11.10
C THR A 65 -12.73 -2.87 -10.26
N ILE A 66 -12.92 -1.79 -9.50
CA ILE A 66 -14.17 -1.52 -8.76
C ILE A 66 -15.36 -1.44 -9.72
N ARG A 67 -15.23 -0.72 -10.83
CA ARG A 67 -16.29 -0.61 -11.86
C ARG A 67 -16.62 -1.97 -12.47
N TRP A 68 -15.61 -2.80 -12.74
CA TRP A 68 -15.82 -4.17 -13.21
C TRP A 68 -16.54 -5.03 -12.17
N MET A 69 -16.16 -4.96 -10.89
CA MET A 69 -16.85 -5.67 -9.81
C MET A 69 -18.31 -5.22 -9.66
N GLN A 70 -18.58 -3.92 -9.77
CA GLN A 70 -19.94 -3.39 -9.74
C GLN A 70 -20.78 -3.90 -10.92
N LYS A 71 -20.20 -3.91 -12.13
CA LYS A 71 -20.89 -4.35 -13.35
C LYS A 71 -21.14 -5.86 -13.40
N SER A 72 -20.18 -6.66 -12.94
CA SER A 72 -20.16 -8.11 -13.20
C SER A 72 -20.28 -9.00 -11.97
N GLN A 73 -19.88 -8.52 -10.79
CA GLN A 73 -19.86 -9.30 -9.55
C GLN A 73 -20.90 -8.84 -8.53
N GLY A 74 -21.66 -7.78 -8.84
CA GLY A 74 -22.70 -7.26 -7.96
C GLY A 74 -22.17 -6.46 -6.77
N LEU A 75 -20.96 -5.91 -6.86
CA LEU A 75 -20.48 -4.95 -5.86
C LEU A 75 -21.45 -3.75 -5.83
N TRP A 76 -21.91 -3.39 -4.64
CA TRP A 76 -22.84 -2.28 -4.46
C TRP A 76 -22.18 -0.92 -4.73
N PRO A 77 -22.98 0.14 -4.91
CA PRO A 77 -22.46 1.51 -4.95
C PRO A 77 -21.75 1.84 -3.64
N LEU A 78 -20.48 2.25 -3.73
CA LEU A 78 -19.67 2.59 -2.55
C LEU A 78 -19.95 4.02 -2.03
N GLY A 79 -20.56 4.87 -2.87
CA GLY A 79 -20.92 6.24 -2.50
C GLY A 79 -19.70 7.07 -2.09
N ALA A 80 -19.85 7.86 -1.03
CA ALA A 80 -18.78 8.74 -0.52
C ALA A 80 -17.53 7.97 -0.05
N GLN A 81 -17.66 6.67 0.26
CA GLN A 81 -16.53 5.84 0.72
C GLN A 81 -15.60 5.42 -0.42
N GLU A 82 -15.99 5.57 -1.69
CA GLU A 82 -15.16 5.17 -2.82
C GLU A 82 -13.80 5.89 -2.83
N GLN A 83 -13.81 7.19 -2.55
CA GLN A 83 -12.58 7.99 -2.50
C GLN A 83 -11.63 7.45 -1.42
N GLN A 84 -12.14 7.18 -0.23
CA GLN A 84 -11.36 6.64 0.89
C GLN A 84 -10.77 5.26 0.58
N ILE A 85 -11.54 4.41 -0.10
CA ILE A 85 -11.09 3.09 -0.55
C ILE A 85 -9.95 3.24 -1.57
N LEU A 86 -10.11 4.11 -2.56
CA LEU A 86 -9.08 4.36 -3.57
C LEU A 86 -7.82 4.97 -2.95
N ASP A 87 -7.95 5.89 -2.00
CA ASP A 87 -6.83 6.52 -1.29
C ASP A 87 -6.01 5.46 -0.53
N TYR A 88 -6.69 4.52 0.15
CA TYR A 88 -6.03 3.39 0.80
C TYR A 88 -5.32 2.46 -0.19
N LEU A 89 -6.02 2.05 -1.24
CA LEU A 89 -5.47 1.10 -2.23
C LEU A 89 -4.27 1.70 -2.98
N GLU A 90 -4.30 2.98 -3.30
CA GLU A 90 -3.18 3.70 -3.90
C GLU A 90 -2.00 3.83 -2.93
N THR A 91 -2.26 4.20 -1.68
CA THR A 91 -1.21 4.39 -0.68
C THR A 91 -0.47 3.09 -0.36
N HIS A 92 -1.19 1.98 -0.21
CA HIS A 92 -0.62 0.73 0.29
C HIS A 92 -0.41 -0.36 -0.78
N TYR A 93 -1.10 -0.26 -1.92
CA TYR A 93 -1.15 -1.28 -2.96
C TYR A 93 -0.92 -0.71 -4.38
N SER A 94 -0.11 0.36 -4.51
CA SER A 94 0.34 0.93 -5.78
C SER A 94 1.47 0.13 -6.46
N PRO A 95 1.73 0.33 -7.77
CA PRO A 95 2.79 -0.39 -8.46
C PRO A 95 4.16 -0.16 -7.83
N ILE A 96 4.91 -1.25 -7.63
CA ILE A 96 6.31 -1.20 -7.20
C ILE A 96 7.23 -1.32 -8.42
N ALA A 97 8.38 -0.65 -8.39
CA ALA A 97 9.32 -0.58 -9.52
C ALA A 97 9.79 -1.96 -10.04
N VAL A 98 9.71 -3.00 -9.21
CA VAL A 98 10.10 -4.37 -9.57
C VAL A 98 8.86 -5.25 -9.68
N SER A 99 8.11 -5.09 -10.77
CA SER A 99 6.82 -5.77 -10.95
C SER A 99 6.91 -7.16 -11.62
N ARG A 100 8.10 -7.65 -11.96
CA ARG A 100 8.29 -8.99 -12.54
C ARG A 100 9.29 -9.83 -11.76
N ARG A 101 8.96 -11.11 -11.61
CA ARG A 101 9.92 -12.15 -11.22
C ARG A 101 11.11 -12.09 -12.19
N SER A 102 12.31 -12.12 -11.66
CA SER A 102 13.53 -12.21 -12.48
C SER A 102 13.42 -13.38 -13.46
N PRO A 103 13.96 -13.24 -14.69
CA PRO A 103 14.06 -14.34 -15.63
C PRO A 103 14.68 -15.57 -14.97
N ILE A 104 14.25 -16.76 -15.36
CA ILE A 104 14.84 -18.02 -14.90
C ILE A 104 16.33 -18.01 -15.32
N PRO A 105 17.29 -18.18 -14.40
CA PRO A 105 18.70 -18.30 -14.74
C PRO A 105 18.93 -19.36 -15.82
N SER A 106 19.84 -19.11 -16.75
CA SER A 106 20.06 -19.96 -17.93
C SER A 106 20.33 -21.44 -17.58
N HIS A 107 20.99 -21.70 -16.45
CA HIS A 107 21.30 -23.05 -15.97
C HIS A 107 20.11 -23.82 -15.37
N LEU A 108 18.98 -23.15 -15.14
CA LEU A 108 17.73 -23.74 -14.67
C LEU A 108 16.69 -23.87 -15.80
N LEU A 109 17.05 -23.49 -17.03
CA LEU A 109 16.18 -23.71 -18.18
C LEU A 109 16.13 -25.21 -18.51
N PRO A 110 14.94 -25.76 -18.84
CA PRO A 110 14.85 -27.15 -19.28
C PRO A 110 15.60 -27.33 -20.61
N VAL A 111 16.18 -28.51 -20.82
CA VAL A 111 16.79 -28.87 -22.10
C VAL A 111 15.68 -28.90 -23.16
N LEU A 112 15.74 -27.98 -24.12
CA LEU A 112 14.85 -27.98 -25.27
C LEU A 112 15.16 -29.23 -26.11
N LYS A 113 14.20 -30.15 -26.21
CA LYS A 113 14.25 -31.30 -27.12
C LYS A 113 13.66 -30.91 -28.47
#